data_AF-A0A146M852-F1
#
_entry.id   AF-A0A146M852-F1
#
_cell.length_a   1.000
_cell.length_b   1.000
_cell.length_c   1.000
_cell.angle_alpha   90.00
_cell.angle_beta   90.00
_cell.angle_gamma   90.00
#
_symmetry.space_group_name_H-M   'P 1'
#
loop_
_entity.id
_entity.type
_entity.pdbx_description
1 polymer ?
#
loop_
_entity_poly.entity_id
_entity_poly.type
_entity_poly.pdbx_seq_one_letter_code
_entity_poly.pdbx_strand_id
1 'polypeptide(L)'
;ENITLPNNQTSVTFNRNICHEKLCCNFDLNVQYVNPTSSVQYKAVVFDGKRKTRATKDAEYGLQVCGVVLCSNGSISSCGSPAVNGVLPHFNDSKPNVIFRAINISGNFIFDNANPLPNVLLWPNTPDSFLINTKDVQFSSDNTKSSLIVNTQNQIMTVAIHSRVFSRDPGNSAPMSHVSLFIMLISMVPFIY
;
A
#
# COMPACT_ATOMS: atom_id res chain seq x y z
N GLU A 1 -9.59 5.96 -5.89
CA GLU A 1 -10.96 6.49 -5.84
C GLU A 1 -11.08 7.54 -4.74
N ASN A 2 -11.89 8.58 -4.93
CA ASN A 2 -12.06 9.64 -3.94
C ASN A 2 -13.01 9.19 -2.82
N ILE A 3 -12.69 9.52 -1.57
CA ILE A 3 -13.61 9.37 -0.43
C ILE A 3 -14.31 10.71 -0.23
N THR A 4 -15.35 10.97 -1.03
CA THR A 4 -16.11 12.23 -1.01
C THR A 4 -17.26 12.19 -0.02
N LEU A 5 -17.48 13.31 0.67
CA LEU A 5 -18.73 13.54 1.39
C LEU A 5 -19.89 13.69 0.40
N PRO A 6 -21.04 13.07 0.65
CA PRO A 6 -22.30 13.49 0.05
C PRO A 6 -22.66 14.92 0.49
N ASN A 7 -23.32 15.69 -0.36
CA ASN A 7 -23.66 17.09 -0.09
C ASN A 7 -24.34 17.25 1.30
N ASN A 8 -23.90 18.27 2.06
CA ASN A 8 -24.38 18.60 3.41
C ASN A 8 -24.14 17.53 4.50
N GLN A 9 -23.31 16.52 4.26
CA GLN A 9 -22.93 15.53 5.28
C GLN A 9 -21.52 15.80 5.84
N THR A 10 -21.32 15.47 7.12
CA THR A 10 -20.02 15.50 7.79
C THR A 10 -19.39 14.12 7.94
N SER A 11 -20.07 13.05 7.51
CA SER A 11 -19.56 11.69 7.59
C SER A 11 -19.95 10.88 6.37
N VAL A 12 -19.09 9.95 5.97
CA VAL A 12 -19.31 9.03 4.86
C VAL A 12 -18.91 7.61 5.27
N THR A 13 -19.79 6.66 4.96
CA THR A 13 -19.45 5.24 4.94
C THR A 13 -18.99 4.89 3.54
N PHE A 14 -17.69 4.66 3.38
CA PHE A 14 -17.08 4.27 2.11
C PHE A 14 -16.94 2.75 2.08
N ASN A 15 -17.89 2.09 1.40
CA ASN A 15 -17.87 0.66 1.17
C ASN A 15 -17.71 0.38 -0.34
N ARG A 16 -16.49 0.01 -0.74
CA ARG A 16 -16.12 -0.17 -2.15
C ARG A 16 -15.16 -1.34 -2.32
N ASN A 17 -15.36 -2.09 -3.40
CA ASN A 17 -14.39 -3.02 -3.94
C ASN A 17 -13.71 -2.37 -5.15
N ILE A 18 -12.40 -2.16 -5.07
CA ILE A 18 -11.61 -1.48 -6.10
C ILE A 18 -10.53 -2.45 -6.57
N CYS A 19 -10.35 -2.58 -7.89
CA CYS A 19 -9.36 -3.47 -8.46
C CYS A 19 -8.33 -2.70 -9.32
N HIS A 20 -7.11 -3.21 -9.34
CA HIS A 20 -6.07 -2.87 -10.31
C HIS A 20 -5.34 -4.16 -10.67
N GLU A 21 -5.30 -4.50 -11.96
CA GLU A 21 -4.80 -5.79 -12.45
C GLU A 21 -5.41 -6.97 -11.68
N LYS A 22 -4.61 -7.77 -10.97
CA LYS A 22 -5.06 -8.99 -10.27
C LYS A 22 -5.43 -8.73 -8.81
N LEU A 23 -5.15 -7.54 -8.29
CA LEU A 23 -5.47 -7.16 -6.92
C LEU A 23 -6.81 -6.44 -6.87
N CYS A 24 -7.71 -6.96 -6.05
CA CYS A 24 -8.97 -6.35 -5.65
C CYS A 24 -8.95 -6.13 -4.15
N CYS A 25 -9.31 -4.92 -3.73
CA CYS A 25 -9.32 -4.49 -2.35
C CYS A 25 -10.72 -4.05 -1.95
N ASN A 26 -11.22 -4.63 -0.87
CA ASN A 26 -12.42 -4.17 -0.19
C ASN A 26 -12.02 -3.14 0.86
N PHE A 27 -12.62 -1.96 0.75
CA PHE A 27 -12.54 -0.88 1.71
C PHE A 27 -13.89 -0.75 2.40
N ASP A 28 -13.89 -0.86 3.72
CA ASP A 28 -15.02 -0.52 4.58
C ASP A 28 -14.53 0.50 5.60
N LEU A 29 -14.82 1.78 5.31
CA LEU A 29 -14.31 2.93 6.04
C LEU A 29 -15.49 3.76 6.55
N ASN A 30 -15.39 4.23 7.78
CA ASN A 30 -16.27 5.28 8.30
C ASN A 30 -15.43 6.53 8.56
N VAL A 31 -15.65 7.56 7.75
CA VAL A 31 -14.84 8.78 7.73
C VAL A 31 -15.71 9.98 8.10
N GLN A 32 -15.28 10.76 9.07
CA GLN A 32 -15.94 11.98 9.52
C GLN A 32 -15.05 13.19 9.23
N TYR A 33 -15.56 14.15 8.46
CA TYR A 33 -14.93 15.43 8.22
C TYR A 33 -15.53 16.45 9.19
N VAL A 34 -14.70 17.06 10.03
CA VAL A 34 -15.10 18.03 11.04
C VAL A 34 -14.92 19.43 10.47
N ASN A 35 -16.00 20.20 10.33
CA ASN A 35 -16.01 21.52 9.71
C ASN A 35 -15.28 21.51 8.34
N PRO A 36 -15.87 20.89 7.30
CA PRO A 36 -15.21 20.67 6.01
C PRO A 36 -14.98 21.98 5.25
N THR A 37 -13.99 22.75 5.69
CA THR A 37 -13.40 23.90 5.00
C THR A 37 -12.04 23.56 4.42
N SER A 38 -11.43 22.45 4.87
CA SER A 38 -10.10 22.03 4.43
C SER A 38 -10.14 21.44 3.02
N SER A 39 -9.24 21.90 2.16
CA SER A 39 -8.95 21.32 0.84
C SER A 39 -8.53 19.84 0.90
N VAL A 40 -8.15 19.36 2.09
CA VAL A 40 -7.64 18.01 2.33
C VAL A 40 -8.68 16.94 2.03
N GLN A 41 -8.25 15.90 1.31
CA GLN A 41 -9.06 14.76 0.91
C GLN A 41 -8.31 13.45 1.15
N TYR A 42 -9.03 12.35 1.37
CA TYR A 42 -8.46 11.01 1.33
C TYR A 42 -8.91 10.24 0.08
N LYS A 43 -8.01 9.39 -0.41
CA LYS A 43 -8.30 8.50 -1.54
C LYS A 43 -7.97 7.06 -1.20
N ALA A 44 -8.88 6.16 -1.56
CA ALA A 44 -8.59 4.73 -1.58
C ALA A 44 -7.74 4.41 -2.82
N VAL A 45 -6.65 3.66 -2.64
CA VAL A 45 -5.68 3.33 -3.69
C VAL A 45 -5.48 1.82 -3.76
N VAL A 46 -5.44 1.31 -4.99
CA VAL A 46 -5.17 -0.09 -5.29
C VAL A 46 -4.10 -0.11 -6.37
N PHE A 47 -3.04 -0.89 -6.15
CA PHE A 47 -1.96 -1.03 -7.10
C PHE A 47 -1.46 -2.47 -7.11
N ASP A 48 -1.24 -2.99 -8.30
CA ASP A 48 -0.63 -4.29 -8.55
C ASP A 48 0.25 -4.14 -9.78
N GLY A 49 1.56 -4.25 -9.60
CA GLY A 49 2.50 -3.97 -10.67
C GLY A 49 3.94 -3.92 -10.21
N LYS A 50 4.77 -3.20 -10.97
CA LYS A 50 6.18 -2.98 -10.66
C LYS A 50 6.47 -1.50 -10.44
N ARG A 51 7.34 -1.20 -9.49
CA ARG A 51 7.82 0.16 -9.21
C ARG A 51 9.31 0.24 -9.49
N LYS A 52 9.71 1.21 -10.31
CA LYS A 52 11.10 1.65 -10.43
C LYS A 52 11.49 2.44 -9.20
N THR A 53 12.66 2.13 -8.64
CA THR A 53 13.25 2.96 -7.59
C THR A 53 14.58 3.51 -8.04
N ARG A 54 14.80 4.81 -7.78
CA ARG A 54 16.06 5.49 -8.08
C ARG A 54 17.23 4.94 -7.26
N ALA A 55 16.94 4.31 -6.12
CA ALA A 55 17.96 3.76 -5.23
C ALA A 55 18.76 2.59 -5.86
N THR A 56 18.24 1.94 -6.91
CA THR A 56 18.82 0.69 -7.45
C THR A 56 18.96 0.70 -8.97
N LYS A 57 19.43 1.81 -9.55
CA LYS A 57 19.64 1.95 -11.01
C LYS A 57 18.40 1.60 -11.83
N ASP A 58 17.23 2.10 -11.40
CA ASP A 58 15.94 1.87 -12.06
C ASP A 58 15.47 0.41 -12.11
N ALA A 59 15.98 -0.44 -11.22
CA ALA A 59 15.42 -1.77 -11.03
C ALA A 59 13.92 -1.71 -10.64
N GLU A 60 13.17 -2.62 -11.24
CA GLU A 60 11.72 -2.73 -11.09
C GLU A 60 11.35 -3.80 -10.07
N TYR A 61 10.76 -3.40 -8.95
CA TYR A 61 10.33 -4.33 -7.90
C TYR A 61 8.83 -4.57 -7.93
N GLY A 62 8.42 -5.81 -7.71
CA GLY A 62 7.02 -6.20 -7.64
C GLY A 62 6.36 -5.72 -6.35
N LEU A 63 5.16 -5.15 -6.47
CA LEU A 63 4.36 -4.75 -5.33
C LEU A 63 2.86 -4.93 -5.56
N GLN A 64 2.16 -5.11 -4.45
CA GLN A 64 0.72 -5.02 -4.33
C GLN A 64 0.38 -4.11 -3.15
N VAL A 65 -0.56 -3.19 -3.34
CA VAL A 65 -0.96 -2.21 -2.31
C VAL A 65 -2.46 -2.03 -2.30
N CYS A 66 -3.06 -2.18 -1.13
CA CYS A 66 -4.39 -1.66 -0.79
C CYS A 66 -4.19 -0.58 0.27
N GLY A 67 -4.62 0.66 0.06
CA GLY A 67 -4.43 1.68 1.08
C GLY A 67 -5.33 2.89 0.96
N VAL A 68 -5.26 3.76 1.96
CA VAL A 68 -5.90 5.06 2.01
C VAL A 68 -4.80 6.10 2.20
N VAL A 69 -4.78 7.10 1.34
CA VAL A 69 -3.72 8.13 1.31
C VAL A 69 -4.31 9.53 1.45
N LEU A 70 -3.63 10.35 2.26
CA LEU A 70 -3.89 11.79 2.38
C LEU A 70 -3.53 12.54 1.10
N CYS A 71 -4.34 13.53 0.73
CA CYS A 71 -4.10 14.47 -0.36
C CYS A 71 -4.34 15.90 0.14
N SER A 72 -3.50 16.85 -0.25
CA SER A 72 -3.70 18.27 0.14
C SER A 72 -4.83 18.95 -0.64
N ASN A 73 -5.25 18.37 -1.78
CA ASN A 73 -6.42 18.78 -2.53
C ASN A 73 -7.08 17.61 -3.29
N GLY A 74 -8.08 17.92 -4.13
CA GLY A 74 -8.81 16.92 -4.91
C GLY A 74 -8.01 16.24 -6.04
N SER A 75 -6.82 16.75 -6.38
CA SER A 75 -5.95 16.18 -7.42
C SER A 75 -5.17 14.97 -6.91
N ILE A 76 -4.99 13.96 -7.76
CA ILE A 76 -4.12 12.80 -7.49
C ILE A 76 -2.66 13.23 -7.29
N SER A 77 -2.21 14.27 -8.00
CA SER A 77 -0.84 14.79 -7.87
C SER A 77 -0.53 15.39 -6.49
N SER A 78 -1.56 15.66 -5.68
CA SER A 78 -1.43 16.21 -4.34
C SER A 78 -1.38 15.14 -3.24
N CYS A 79 -1.47 13.85 -3.60
CA CYS A 79 -1.57 12.74 -2.67
C CYS A 79 -0.22 12.17 -2.25
N GLY A 80 -0.14 11.67 -1.02
CA GLY A 80 1.06 11.04 -0.47
C GLY A 80 2.06 12.10 0.01
N SER A 81 3.33 11.98 -0.40
CA SER A 81 4.39 12.90 0.02
C SER A 81 4.07 14.39 -0.29
N PRO A 82 3.51 14.75 -1.46
CA PRO A 82 3.02 16.11 -1.71
C PRO A 82 1.94 16.62 -0.74
N ALA A 83 1.17 15.73 -0.09
CA ALA A 83 0.13 16.14 0.86
C ALA A 83 0.70 16.78 2.14
N VAL A 84 1.97 16.51 2.41
CA VAL A 84 2.74 17.02 3.54
C VAL A 84 3.99 17.79 3.07
N ASN A 85 3.95 18.37 1.86
CA ASN A 85 5.03 19.16 1.28
C ASN A 85 6.38 18.42 1.18
N GLY A 86 6.37 17.10 1.06
CA GLY A 86 7.59 16.30 0.92
C GLY A 86 8.29 15.94 2.23
N VAL A 87 7.82 16.45 3.37
CA VAL A 87 8.46 16.31 4.69
C VAL A 87 7.43 15.80 5.69
N LEU A 88 7.86 15.00 6.66
CA LEU A 88 6.94 14.58 7.73
C LEU A 88 6.48 15.81 8.54
N PRO A 89 5.18 15.92 8.86
CA PRO A 89 4.67 17.05 9.62
C PRO A 89 5.25 17.07 11.04
N HIS A 90 5.32 18.25 11.64
CA HIS A 90 5.67 18.45 13.03
C HIS A 90 4.42 18.35 13.92
N PHE A 91 4.57 18.01 15.21
CA PHE A 91 3.43 17.85 16.13
C PHE A 91 2.63 19.15 16.39
N ASN A 92 3.22 20.31 16.05
CA ASN A 92 2.56 21.62 16.11
C ASN A 92 1.88 22.02 14.79
N ASP A 93 2.01 21.22 13.73
CA ASP A 93 1.39 21.52 12.44
C ASP A 93 -0.12 21.25 12.50
N SER A 94 -0.86 22.05 11.74
CA SER A 94 -2.30 21.90 11.59
C SER A 94 -2.67 20.51 11.08
N LYS A 95 -3.28 19.71 11.93
CA LYS A 95 -3.74 18.36 11.58
C LYS A 95 -4.97 18.37 10.68
N PRO A 96 -5.13 17.38 9.79
CA PRO A 96 -6.35 17.21 9.01
C PRO A 96 -7.57 17.11 9.93
N ASN A 97 -8.62 17.88 9.64
CA ASN A 97 -9.86 17.81 10.40
C ASN A 97 -10.75 16.65 9.92
N VAL A 98 -10.15 15.45 9.88
CA VAL A 98 -10.74 14.21 9.38
C VAL A 98 -10.45 13.10 10.38
N ILE A 99 -11.50 12.39 10.79
CA ILE A 99 -11.46 11.31 11.77
C ILE A 99 -11.93 10.04 11.09
N PHE A 100 -11.18 8.96 11.25
CA PHE A 100 -11.62 7.63 10.84
C PHE A 100 -12.21 6.90 12.04
N ARG A 101 -13.52 6.65 12.00
CA ARG A 101 -14.23 5.89 13.05
C ARG A 101 -14.08 4.39 12.89
N ALA A 102 -13.88 3.94 11.66
CA ALA A 102 -13.58 2.55 11.33
C ALA A 102 -12.70 2.50 10.09
N ILE A 103 -11.70 1.63 10.12
CA ILE A 103 -10.85 1.32 8.97
C ILE A 103 -10.78 -0.19 8.87
N ASN A 104 -11.37 -0.75 7.83
CA ASN A 104 -11.24 -2.16 7.49
C ASN A 104 -10.87 -2.27 6.00
N ILE A 105 -9.66 -2.79 5.75
CA ILE A 105 -9.12 -2.98 4.42
C ILE A 105 -8.81 -4.46 4.26
N SER A 106 -9.25 -5.06 3.17
CA SER A 106 -8.83 -6.42 2.83
C SER A 106 -8.62 -6.59 1.34
N GLY A 107 -7.80 -7.56 0.95
CA GLY A 107 -7.55 -7.84 -0.46
C GLY A 107 -7.04 -9.25 -0.72
N ASN A 108 -7.16 -9.68 -1.98
CA ASN A 108 -6.67 -10.96 -2.50
C ASN A 108 -5.19 -10.85 -2.91
N PHE A 109 -4.32 -10.56 -1.94
CA PHE A 109 -2.89 -10.48 -2.18
C PHE A 109 -2.32 -11.80 -2.71
N ILE A 110 -1.20 -11.75 -3.41
CA ILE A 110 -0.39 -12.94 -3.68
C ILE A 110 0.42 -13.25 -2.43
N PHE A 111 0.56 -14.55 -2.14
CA PHE A 111 1.32 -15.08 -1.00
C PHE A 111 2.55 -15.87 -1.44
N ASP A 112 2.51 -16.48 -2.62
CA ASP A 112 3.68 -17.15 -3.18
C ASP A 112 4.79 -16.14 -3.47
N ASN A 113 5.93 -16.32 -2.82
CA ASN A 113 7.08 -15.43 -2.90
C ASN A 113 6.68 -13.96 -2.71
N ALA A 114 5.82 -13.69 -1.73
CA ALA A 114 5.34 -12.35 -1.41
C ALA A 114 5.20 -12.15 0.10
N ASN A 115 5.18 -10.89 0.54
CA ASN A 115 5.09 -10.55 1.96
C ASN A 115 4.18 -9.33 2.19
N PRO A 116 2.86 -9.55 2.36
CA PRO A 116 1.91 -8.49 2.74
C PRO A 116 2.10 -8.08 4.20
N LEU A 117 2.28 -6.78 4.43
CA LEU A 117 2.48 -6.21 5.77
C LEU A 117 1.57 -5.00 5.99
N PRO A 118 1.09 -4.80 7.23
CA PRO A 118 0.33 -3.61 7.58
C PRO A 118 1.27 -2.41 7.72
N ASN A 119 0.83 -1.26 7.21
CA ASN A 119 1.48 0.03 7.37
C ASN A 119 0.45 1.05 7.83
N VAL A 120 0.69 1.65 8.99
CA VAL A 120 -0.13 2.75 9.52
C VAL A 120 0.80 3.87 9.93
N LEU A 121 0.53 5.06 9.43
CA LEU A 121 1.28 6.27 9.78
C LEU A 121 0.30 7.31 10.29
N LEU A 122 0.51 7.74 11.53
CA LEU A 122 -0.33 8.73 12.20
C LEU A 122 0.24 10.14 12.01
N TRP A 123 -0.64 11.13 12.06
CA TRP A 123 -0.22 12.51 12.29
C TRP A 123 0.34 12.62 13.72
N PRO A 124 1.49 13.27 13.92
CA PRO A 124 2.11 13.36 15.24
C PRO A 124 1.27 14.25 16.16
N ASN A 125 0.93 13.74 17.34
CA ASN A 125 0.30 14.50 18.43
C ASN A 125 1.32 14.93 19.49
N THR A 126 2.45 14.24 19.57
CA THR A 126 3.61 14.58 20.42
C THR A 126 4.89 14.42 19.58
N PRO A 127 6.06 14.89 20.08
CA PRO A 127 7.33 14.55 19.47
C PRO A 127 7.41 13.04 19.19
N ASP A 128 7.81 12.68 17.96
CA ASP A 128 8.03 11.32 17.48
C ASP A 128 6.83 10.35 17.50
N SER A 129 5.59 10.84 17.65
CA SER A 129 4.40 9.97 17.74
C SER A 129 3.76 9.61 16.40
N PHE A 130 4.55 9.17 15.43
CA PHE A 130 4.03 8.75 14.11
C PHE A 130 3.51 7.30 14.11
N LEU A 131 3.91 6.52 15.11
CA LEU A 131 3.63 5.10 15.21
C LEU A 131 2.29 4.84 15.90
N ILE A 132 1.58 3.84 15.39
CA ILE A 132 0.35 3.35 16.01
C ILE A 132 0.65 2.34 17.12
N ASN A 133 -0.20 2.29 18.15
CA ASN A 133 -0.15 1.23 19.15
C ASN A 133 -0.55 -0.10 18.50
N THR A 134 0.22 -1.16 18.74
CA THR A 134 -0.09 -2.48 18.17
C THR A 134 -1.43 -3.05 18.63
N LYS A 135 -1.95 -2.62 19.78
CA LYS A 135 -3.29 -3.01 20.27
C LYS A 135 -4.43 -2.43 19.42
N ASP A 136 -4.16 -1.33 18.71
CA ASP A 136 -5.12 -0.63 17.85
C ASP A 136 -5.13 -1.19 16.43
N VAL A 137 -4.29 -2.20 16.15
CA VAL A 137 -4.13 -2.81 14.82
C VAL A 137 -4.38 -4.30 14.91
N GLN A 138 -5.28 -4.80 14.07
CA GLN A 138 -5.46 -6.22 13.84
C GLN A 138 -5.11 -6.50 12.38
N PHE A 139 -4.05 -7.29 12.20
CA PHE A 139 -3.62 -7.75 10.88
C PHE A 139 -3.72 -9.26 10.82
N SER A 140 -4.33 -9.77 9.76
CA SER A 140 -4.40 -11.20 9.46
C SER A 140 -4.05 -11.41 8.01
N SER A 141 -3.30 -12.46 7.74
CA SER A 141 -2.85 -12.83 6.40
C SER A 141 -2.83 -14.35 6.29
N ASP A 142 -3.65 -14.88 5.38
CA ASP A 142 -3.70 -16.30 5.02
C ASP A 142 -3.42 -16.46 3.53
N ASN A 143 -3.39 -17.69 3.00
CA ASN A 143 -3.04 -17.96 1.59
C ASN A 143 -4.04 -17.41 0.54
N THR A 144 -5.12 -16.75 0.96
CA THR A 144 -6.19 -16.24 0.09
C THR A 144 -6.50 -14.77 0.31
N LYS A 145 -6.23 -14.24 1.51
CA LYS A 145 -6.66 -12.90 1.90
C LYS A 145 -5.71 -12.30 2.94
N SER A 146 -5.43 -11.01 2.77
CA SER A 146 -4.90 -10.17 3.84
C SER A 146 -5.96 -9.16 4.29
N SER A 147 -6.03 -8.92 5.59
CA SER A 147 -7.00 -8.04 6.23
C SER A 147 -6.31 -7.17 7.27
N LEU A 148 -6.67 -5.90 7.31
CA LEU A 148 -6.17 -4.88 8.21
C LEU A 148 -7.36 -4.12 8.80
N ILE A 149 -7.50 -4.20 10.12
CA ILE A 149 -8.44 -3.40 10.90
C ILE A 149 -7.63 -2.46 11.77
N VAL A 150 -7.98 -1.17 11.74
CA VAL A 150 -7.32 -0.14 12.55
C VAL A 150 -8.38 0.63 13.35
N ASN A 151 -8.18 0.71 14.67
CA ASN A 151 -9.03 1.42 15.61
C ASN A 151 -8.23 2.50 16.34
N THR A 152 -8.21 3.71 15.79
CA THR A 152 -7.48 4.85 16.38
C THR A 152 -8.35 6.10 16.35
N GLN A 153 -8.17 6.97 17.34
CA GLN A 153 -8.75 8.32 17.34
C GLN A 153 -7.80 9.37 16.78
N ASN A 154 -6.55 9.00 16.48
CA ASN A 154 -5.55 9.90 15.94
C ASN A 154 -5.80 10.13 14.44
N GLN A 155 -5.51 11.34 13.97
CA GLN A 155 -5.48 11.63 12.54
C GLN A 155 -4.46 10.73 11.84
N ILE A 156 -4.82 10.21 10.67
CA ILE A 156 -3.95 9.30 9.91
C ILE A 156 -3.35 10.05 8.71
N MET A 157 -2.10 9.77 8.35
CA MET A 157 -1.57 10.19 7.06
C MET A 157 -1.79 9.10 6.00
N THR A 158 -1.58 7.85 6.40
CA THR A 158 -1.82 6.70 5.53
C THR A 158 -2.11 5.45 6.35
N VAL A 159 -2.91 4.56 5.77
CA VAL A 159 -3.13 3.20 6.25
C VAL A 159 -3.16 2.29 5.04
N ALA A 160 -2.40 1.20 5.06
CA ALA A 160 -2.28 0.31 3.91
C ALA A 160 -1.89 -1.11 4.31
N ILE A 161 -2.25 -2.06 3.47
CA ILE A 161 -1.54 -3.33 3.34
C ILE A 161 -0.59 -3.17 2.16
N HIS A 162 0.70 -3.27 2.43
CA HIS A 162 1.76 -3.17 1.43
C HIS A 162 2.46 -4.53 1.32
N SER A 163 2.43 -5.11 0.13
CA SER A 163 3.08 -6.38 -0.16
C SER A 163 4.21 -6.21 -1.17
N ARG A 164 5.36 -6.81 -0.85
CA ARG A 164 6.41 -7.06 -1.84
C ARG A 164 6.12 -8.38 -2.54
N VAL A 165 6.24 -8.40 -3.87
CA VAL A 165 6.05 -9.61 -4.69
C VAL A 165 7.39 -9.99 -5.30
N PHE A 166 8.19 -10.74 -4.53
CA PHE A 166 9.58 -11.08 -4.85
C PHE A 166 9.69 -11.88 -6.15
N SER A 167 8.67 -12.68 -6.50
CA SER A 167 8.60 -13.39 -7.80
C SER A 167 8.64 -12.47 -9.02
N ARG A 168 8.38 -11.17 -8.86
CA ARG A 168 8.39 -10.18 -9.94
C ARG A 168 9.60 -9.24 -9.91
N ASP A 169 10.50 -9.42 -8.95
CA ASP A 169 11.72 -8.63 -8.81
C ASP A 169 12.75 -9.00 -9.90
N PRO A 170 13.71 -8.11 -10.21
CA PRO A 170 14.73 -8.37 -11.21
C PRO A 170 15.62 -9.55 -10.76
N GLY A 171 15.90 -10.48 -11.67
CA GLY A 171 16.72 -11.67 -11.39
C GLY A 171 15.93 -12.90 -10.95
N ASN A 172 14.63 -12.77 -10.62
CA ASN A 172 13.76 -13.92 -10.36
C ASN A 172 13.12 -14.50 -11.63
N SER A 173 13.18 -13.74 -12.73
CA SER A 173 12.97 -14.24 -14.09
C SER A 173 14.30 -14.70 -14.68
N ALA A 174 14.88 -15.78 -14.17
CA ALA A 174 15.88 -16.49 -14.94
C ALA A 174 15.17 -17.05 -16.19
N PRO A 175 15.62 -16.75 -17.43
CA PRO A 175 15.20 -17.59 -18.54
C PRO A 175 15.72 -18.99 -18.19
N MET A 176 14.80 -19.95 -18.12
CA MET A 176 15.16 -21.36 -18.02
C MET A 176 15.88 -21.71 -19.33
N SER A 177 17.19 -21.43 -19.41
CA SER A 177 18.02 -21.94 -20.47
C SER A 177 18.01 -23.45 -20.28
N HIS A 178 17.20 -24.15 -21.06
CA HIS A 178 17.32 -25.59 -21.23
C HIS A 178 18.74 -25.85 -21.74
N VAL A 179 19.68 -26.09 -20.82
CA VAL A 179 20.97 -26.67 -21.18
C VAL A 179 20.64 -28.09 -21.60
N SER A 180 20.59 -28.31 -22.91
CA SER A 180 20.34 -29.65 -23.47
C SER A 180 21.43 -30.59 -22.96
N LEU A 181 21.02 -31.67 -22.26
CA LEU A 181 21.93 -32.71 -21.76
C LEU A 181 22.83 -33.30 -22.86
N PHE A 182 22.42 -33.18 -24.13
CA PHE A 182 23.18 -33.63 -25.29
C PHE A 182 24.55 -32.95 -25.43
N ILE A 183 24.72 -31.71 -24.95
CA ILE A 183 26.00 -30.97 -25.09
C ILE A 183 27.04 -31.46 -24.06
N MET A 184 26.61 -31.96 -22.89
CA MET A 184 27.53 -32.52 -21.88
C MET A 184 28.14 -33.86 -22.32
N LEU A 185 27.41 -34.67 -23.10
CA LEU A 185 27.86 -35.99 -23.54
C LEU A 185 28.95 -35.95 -24.63
N ILE A 186 29.06 -34.86 -25.40
CA ILE A 186 30.08 -34.72 -26.44
C ILE A 186 31.48 -34.49 -25.84
N SER A 187 31.57 -34.01 -24.60
CA SER A 187 32.87 -33.81 -23.91
C SER A 187 33.48 -35.07 -23.30
N MET A 188 32.74 -36.20 -23.29
CA MET A 188 33.19 -37.46 -22.68
C MET A 188 33.52 -38.57 -23.68
N VAL A 189 33.68 -38.25 -24.97
CA VAL A 189 34.24 -39.22 -25.92
C VAL A 189 35.77 -39.10 -25.84
N PRO A 190 36.50 -40.06 -25.24
CA PRO A 190 37.95 -40.06 -25.34
C PRO A 190 38.31 -40.29 -26.81
N PHE A 191 39.23 -39.49 -27.34
CA PHE A 191 39.92 -39.78 -28.58
C PHE A 191 40.60 -41.14 -28.43
N ILE A 192 39.96 -42.19 -28.93
CA ILE A 192 40.59 -43.48 -29.16
C ILE A 192 41.27 -43.35 -30.52
N TYR A 193 42.60 -43.19 -30.50
CA TYR A 193 43.48 -43.37 -31.64
C TYR A 193 44.39 -44.55 -31.33
#